data_AF-F9FAA1-F1
#
_entry.id   AF-F9FAA1-F1
#
_cell.length_a   1.000
_cell.length_b   1.000
_cell.length_c   1.000
_cell.angle_alpha   90.00
_cell.angle_beta   90.00
_cell.angle_gamma   90.00
#
_symmetry.space_group_name_H-M   'P 1'
#
loop_
_entity.id
_entity.type
_entity.pdbx_description
1 polymer ?
#
loop_
_entity_poly.entity_id
_entity_poly.type
_entity_poly.pdbx_seq_one_letter_code
_entity_poly.pdbx_strand_id
1 'polypeptide(L)'
;ELKALKSIELEPGFPGHKVMLELLDQPSVAAFAALPKEARFEKWEELFGECDGSFLDDFYLYKVNHFEFLHSFRVLDRHIGHGPMERRLVQEARHFFYERTEFVLPAEWIEKFLADQLGQWNDAVPVENLVQRIVIRVDRRRMEGSEIARYLRHLLKFTNIESLEVEIWAKGALNGSDYETQNTVRRMAGAIQELIDKFGDRISIWKIRLEEGENHCGRDDSVGEPCNITAWWNEPPDESWAGLEQGTSSLQELMQYQIGSWKNRPDENEEVWD
;
A
#
# COMPACT_ATOMS: atom_id res chain seq x y z
N GLU A 1 20.56 -19.22 -41.33
CA GLU A 1 19.19 -18.64 -41.43
C GLU A 1 18.66 -18.38 -40.04
N LEU A 2 18.81 -17.12 -39.58
CA LEU A 2 18.30 -16.64 -38.31
C LEU A 2 16.78 -16.48 -38.45
N LYS A 3 16.01 -17.31 -37.74
CA LYS A 3 14.57 -17.14 -37.60
C LYS A 3 14.33 -15.81 -36.87
N ALA A 4 13.88 -14.82 -37.64
CA ALA A 4 13.24 -13.62 -37.14
C ALA A 4 12.13 -14.03 -36.18
N LEU A 5 12.37 -13.84 -34.89
CA LEU A 5 11.33 -13.80 -33.88
C LEU A 5 10.51 -12.55 -34.21
N LYS A 6 9.34 -12.79 -34.79
CA LYS A 6 8.30 -11.79 -35.02
C LYS A 6 8.13 -10.99 -33.75
N SER A 7 8.45 -9.71 -33.88
CA SER A 7 7.82 -8.59 -33.19
C SER A 7 6.34 -8.88 -32.98
N ILE A 8 5.99 -9.40 -31.81
CA ILE A 8 4.65 -9.16 -31.28
C ILE A 8 4.69 -7.68 -30.96
N GLU A 9 3.94 -6.95 -31.78
CA GLU A 9 3.76 -5.51 -31.78
C GLU A 9 3.55 -5.03 -30.34
N LEU A 10 4.60 -4.45 -29.76
CA LEU A 10 4.45 -3.40 -28.76
C LEU A 10 3.80 -2.26 -29.53
N GLU A 11 2.48 -2.11 -29.42
CA GLU A 11 1.80 -0.92 -29.90
C GLU A 11 2.53 0.34 -29.41
N PRO A 12 2.57 1.43 -30.19
CA PRO A 12 3.30 2.65 -29.84
C PRO A 12 2.60 3.36 -28.67
N GLY A 13 2.83 2.90 -27.45
CA GLY A 13 2.13 3.34 -26.25
C GLY A 13 3.07 3.99 -25.24
N PHE A 14 2.85 5.27 -24.99
CA PHE A 14 3.31 6.10 -23.85
C PHE A 14 4.75 6.64 -23.85
N PRO A 15 4.97 7.96 -23.63
CA PRO A 15 6.28 8.62 -23.77
C PRO A 15 7.46 7.97 -23.03
N GLY A 16 7.22 7.37 -21.86
CA GLY A 16 8.26 6.80 -20.99
C GLY A 16 9.12 5.70 -21.63
N HIS A 17 8.53 4.84 -22.49
CA HIS A 17 9.30 3.75 -23.13
C HIS A 17 10.36 4.28 -24.10
N LYS A 18 10.02 5.34 -24.85
CA LYS A 18 10.91 5.90 -25.87
C LYS A 18 12.05 6.66 -25.21
N VAL A 19 11.75 7.40 -24.15
CA VAL A 19 12.75 8.11 -23.35
C VAL A 19 13.68 7.11 -22.66
N MET A 20 13.17 5.99 -22.13
CA MET A 20 14.00 4.93 -21.56
C MET A 20 14.98 4.34 -22.59
N LEU A 21 14.50 4.01 -23.80
CA LEU A 21 15.38 3.49 -24.86
C LEU A 21 16.40 4.53 -25.34
N GLU A 22 15.99 5.78 -25.54
CA GLU A 22 16.88 6.87 -25.93
C GLU A 22 17.96 7.12 -24.86
N LEU A 23 17.62 7.01 -23.57
CA LEU A 23 18.54 7.20 -22.45
C LEU A 23 19.54 6.04 -22.30
N LEU A 24 19.11 4.80 -22.58
CA LEU A 24 19.98 3.63 -22.57
C LEU A 24 20.88 3.55 -23.81
N ASP A 25 20.43 4.09 -24.95
CA ASP A 25 21.21 4.15 -26.19
C ASP A 25 22.15 5.36 -26.25
N GLN A 26 21.80 6.47 -25.61
CA GLN A 26 22.58 7.71 -25.56
C GLN A 26 22.59 8.33 -24.15
N PRO A 27 23.60 8.08 -23.30
CA PRO A 27 24.84 7.37 -23.54
C PRO A 27 24.70 5.90 -23.13
N SER A 28 25.18 4.94 -23.95
CA SER A 28 25.13 3.47 -23.75
C SER A 28 24.98 3.00 -22.28
N VAL A 29 24.29 1.90 -22.01
CA VAL A 29 24.14 1.30 -20.65
C VAL A 29 25.39 1.41 -19.76
N ALA A 30 26.60 1.16 -20.30
CA ALA A 30 27.86 1.28 -19.57
C ALA A 30 28.23 2.72 -19.16
N ALA A 31 27.95 3.69 -20.02
CA ALA A 31 28.14 5.10 -19.73
C ALA A 31 27.10 5.61 -18.72
N PHE A 32 25.84 5.14 -18.81
CA PHE A 32 24.84 5.39 -17.77
C PHE A 32 25.28 4.82 -16.41
N ALA A 33 25.78 3.57 -16.40
CA ALA A 33 26.29 2.93 -15.19
C ALA A 33 27.50 3.66 -14.56
N ALA A 34 28.29 4.35 -15.38
CA ALA A 34 29.47 5.11 -14.94
C ALA A 34 29.12 6.48 -14.30
N LEU A 35 27.89 6.96 -14.44
CA LEU A 35 27.44 8.20 -13.80
C LEU A 35 27.55 8.10 -12.26
N PRO A 36 27.69 9.22 -11.54
CA PRO A 36 27.47 9.25 -10.09
C PRO A 36 26.06 8.76 -9.73
N LYS A 37 25.88 8.23 -8.51
CA LYS A 37 24.59 7.68 -8.07
C LYS A 37 23.50 8.76 -8.15
N GLU A 38 23.84 9.98 -7.74
CA GLU A 38 22.94 11.14 -7.71
C GLU A 38 22.43 11.48 -9.12
N ALA A 39 23.32 11.49 -10.11
CA ALA A 39 22.95 11.74 -11.51
C ALA A 39 22.10 10.60 -12.10
N ARG A 40 22.33 9.34 -11.70
CA ARG A 40 21.42 8.24 -12.09
C ARG A 40 20.05 8.37 -11.43
N PHE A 41 19.99 8.80 -10.17
CA PHE A 41 18.75 9.05 -9.46
C PHE A 41 17.91 10.16 -10.11
N GLU A 42 18.52 11.28 -10.50
CA GLU A 42 17.82 12.32 -11.27
C GLU A 42 17.24 11.76 -12.57
N LYS A 43 17.98 10.87 -13.25
CA LYS A 43 17.49 10.21 -14.46
C LYS A 43 16.36 9.22 -14.18
N TRP A 44 16.40 8.50 -13.07
CA TRP A 44 15.28 7.68 -12.63
C TRP A 44 14.04 8.53 -12.33
N GLU A 45 14.19 9.69 -11.70
CA GLU A 45 13.09 10.65 -11.51
C GLU A 45 12.52 11.14 -12.84
N GLU A 46 13.36 11.52 -13.81
CA GLU A 46 12.91 11.94 -15.14
C GLU A 46 12.14 10.82 -15.87
N LEU A 47 12.60 9.58 -15.75
CA LEU A 47 12.05 8.42 -16.48
C LEU A 47 10.77 7.88 -15.88
N PHE A 48 10.69 7.87 -14.56
CA PHE A 48 9.62 7.24 -13.81
C PHE A 48 8.58 8.25 -13.28
N GLY A 49 8.85 9.54 -13.47
CA GLY A 49 7.99 10.65 -13.09
C GLY A 49 7.79 10.78 -11.57
N GLU A 50 6.94 11.74 -11.18
CA GLU A 50 6.30 11.68 -9.87
C GLU A 50 5.37 10.46 -9.86
N CYS A 51 5.89 9.30 -9.42
CA CYS A 51 5.06 8.24 -8.88
C CYS A 51 4.40 8.77 -7.59
N ASP A 52 3.40 9.64 -7.75
CA ASP A 52 2.32 9.80 -6.79
C ASP A 52 1.82 8.38 -6.47
N GLY A 53 1.69 8.07 -5.20
CA GLY A 53 1.45 6.74 -4.69
C GLY A 53 0.01 6.23 -4.75
N SER A 54 -0.92 7.08 -5.19
CA SER A 54 -2.35 6.96 -4.91
C SER A 54 -3.12 5.88 -5.70
N PHE A 55 -2.45 4.87 -6.28
CA PHE A 55 -2.95 4.24 -7.51
C PHE A 55 -3.24 2.73 -7.52
N LEU A 56 -3.11 1.97 -6.43
CA LEU A 56 -3.51 0.55 -6.46
C LEU A 56 -4.97 0.33 -6.03
N ASP A 57 -5.79 1.37 -6.09
CA ASP A 57 -7.21 1.33 -5.67
C ASP A 57 -8.07 0.45 -6.57
N ASP A 58 -7.71 0.32 -7.85
CA ASP A 58 -8.41 -0.55 -8.78
C ASP A 58 -7.51 -0.89 -9.96
N PHE A 59 -7.13 -2.16 -10.08
CA PHE A 59 -6.61 -2.71 -11.35
C PHE A 59 -7.60 -2.52 -12.53
N TYR A 60 -8.81 -2.01 -12.27
CA TYR A 60 -9.86 -1.76 -13.24
C TYR A 60 -10.15 -0.27 -13.54
N LEU A 61 -9.60 0.71 -12.80
CA LEU A 61 -9.90 2.13 -13.05
C LEU A 61 -8.64 3.00 -13.08
N TYR A 62 -8.01 2.97 -14.25
CA TYR A 62 -7.04 3.88 -14.84
C TYR A 62 -6.80 5.24 -14.16
N LYS A 63 -5.60 5.38 -13.58
CA LYS A 63 -4.76 6.59 -13.68
C LYS A 63 -3.28 6.20 -13.90
N VAL A 64 -2.98 5.91 -15.17
CA VAL A 64 -1.75 6.10 -15.98
C VAL A 64 -0.35 5.80 -15.38
N ASN A 65 0.05 6.23 -14.17
CA ASN A 65 1.48 6.27 -13.79
C ASN A 65 2.08 4.92 -13.35
N HIS A 66 1.33 4.06 -12.65
CA HIS A 66 1.85 2.74 -12.23
C HIS A 66 2.11 1.80 -13.42
N PHE A 67 1.23 1.83 -14.43
CA PHE A 67 1.44 1.07 -15.66
C PHE A 67 2.66 1.58 -16.43
N GLU A 68 2.89 2.89 -16.46
CA GLU A 68 4.06 3.48 -17.09
C GLU A 68 5.35 3.05 -16.39
N PHE A 69 5.37 3.00 -15.05
CA PHE A 69 6.52 2.46 -14.32
C PHE A 69 6.74 0.98 -14.62
N LEU A 70 5.73 0.13 -14.40
CA LEU A 70 5.84 -1.31 -14.63
C LEU A 70 6.26 -1.61 -16.07
N HIS A 71 5.73 -0.86 -17.04
CA HIS A 71 6.08 -1.00 -18.44
C HIS A 71 7.52 -0.55 -18.72
N SER A 72 7.90 0.64 -18.26
CA SER A 72 9.26 1.18 -18.43
C SER A 72 10.31 0.29 -17.75
N PHE A 73 9.98 -0.27 -16.59
CA PHE A 73 10.83 -1.21 -15.87
C PHE A 73 11.00 -2.53 -16.64
N ARG A 74 9.92 -3.09 -17.19
CA ARG A 74 10.00 -4.29 -18.05
C ARG A 74 10.79 -4.04 -19.34
N VAL A 75 10.68 -2.83 -19.90
CA VAL A 75 11.48 -2.40 -21.05
C VAL A 75 12.95 -2.33 -20.66
N LEU A 76 13.28 -1.69 -19.52
CA LEU A 76 14.63 -1.62 -18.97
C LEU A 76 15.23 -3.03 -18.83
N ASP A 77 14.59 -3.93 -18.08
CA ASP A 77 15.07 -5.30 -17.85
C ASP A 77 15.31 -6.08 -19.15
N ARG A 78 14.40 -5.94 -20.13
CA ARG A 78 14.55 -6.61 -21.44
C ARG A 78 15.70 -6.05 -22.28
N HIS A 79 15.98 -4.75 -22.21
CA HIS A 79 16.90 -4.08 -23.12
C HIS A 79 18.34 -4.00 -22.60
N ILE A 80 18.56 -3.82 -21.30
CA ILE A 80 19.92 -3.58 -20.81
C ILE A 80 20.76 -4.86 -20.79
N GLY A 81 20.13 -6.04 -20.73
CA GLY A 81 20.80 -7.34 -20.68
C GLY A 81 20.87 -7.90 -19.26
N HIS A 82 21.61 -9.01 -19.06
CA HIS A 82 21.60 -9.75 -17.79
C HIS A 82 22.98 -9.93 -17.15
N GLY A 83 23.97 -9.11 -17.55
CA GLY A 83 25.30 -9.10 -16.94
C GLY A 83 25.31 -8.47 -15.55
N PRO A 84 26.46 -8.51 -14.84
CA PRO A 84 26.55 -8.01 -13.47
C PRO A 84 26.24 -6.50 -13.34
N MET A 85 26.63 -5.71 -14.33
CA MET A 85 26.38 -4.26 -14.35
C MET A 85 24.89 -3.96 -14.58
N GLU A 86 24.29 -4.65 -15.54
CA GLU A 86 22.89 -4.53 -15.91
C GLU A 86 21.98 -4.91 -14.74
N ARG A 87 22.26 -6.05 -14.10
CA ARG A 87 21.52 -6.48 -12.90
C ARG A 87 21.62 -5.45 -11.79
N ARG A 88 22.78 -4.83 -11.59
CA ARG A 88 22.94 -3.75 -10.61
C ARG A 88 22.04 -2.56 -10.95
N LEU A 89 21.92 -2.18 -12.22
CA LEU A 89 21.04 -1.08 -12.64
C LEU A 89 19.56 -1.43 -12.44
N VAL A 90 19.13 -2.66 -12.78
CA VAL A 90 17.76 -3.13 -12.51
C VAL A 90 17.45 -3.09 -11.01
N GLN A 91 18.37 -3.56 -10.16
CA GLN A 91 18.21 -3.50 -8.71
C GLN A 91 18.14 -2.05 -8.23
N GLU A 92 18.99 -1.15 -8.74
CA GLU A 92 18.94 0.27 -8.37
C GLU A 92 17.59 0.91 -8.72
N ALA A 93 17.06 0.66 -9.92
CA ALA A 93 15.73 1.14 -10.31
C ALA A 93 14.60 0.53 -9.46
N ARG A 94 14.74 -0.73 -9.05
CA ARG A 94 13.78 -1.42 -8.18
C ARG A 94 13.77 -0.82 -6.77
N HIS A 95 14.95 -0.54 -6.21
CA HIS A 95 15.08 0.18 -4.95
C HIS A 95 14.44 1.57 -5.03
N PHE A 96 14.77 2.31 -6.10
CA PHE A 96 14.20 3.64 -6.34
C PHE A 96 12.66 3.62 -6.34
N PHE A 97 12.04 2.62 -6.99
CA PHE A 97 10.59 2.46 -7.00
C PHE A 97 10.00 2.27 -5.60
N TYR A 98 10.45 1.25 -4.88
CA TYR A 98 9.80 0.84 -3.62
C TYR A 98 10.12 1.79 -2.45
N GLU A 99 11.31 2.38 -2.42
CA GLU A 99 11.71 3.27 -1.32
C GLU A 99 11.07 4.67 -1.47
N ARG A 100 10.90 5.15 -2.70
CA ARG A 100 10.36 6.50 -2.97
C ARG A 100 8.83 6.53 -3.05
N THR A 101 8.19 5.43 -3.42
CA THR A 101 6.75 5.43 -3.66
C THR A 101 6.00 5.22 -2.34
N GLU A 102 4.99 6.07 -2.11
CA GLU A 102 3.93 5.74 -1.15
C GLU A 102 2.98 4.76 -1.84
N PHE A 103 2.56 3.68 -1.19
CA PHE A 103 1.69 2.71 -1.84
C PHE A 103 0.30 2.74 -1.23
N VAL A 104 -0.71 3.10 -2.01
CA VAL A 104 -2.12 3.03 -1.57
C VAL A 104 -2.81 1.82 -2.17
N LEU A 105 -3.14 0.80 -1.36
CA LEU A 105 -3.73 -0.46 -1.84
C LEU A 105 -4.83 -1.04 -0.93
N PRO A 106 -5.84 -1.73 -1.49
CA PRO A 106 -6.82 -2.49 -0.70
C PRO A 106 -6.16 -3.62 0.08
N ALA A 107 -6.61 -3.88 1.31
CA ALA A 107 -5.93 -4.84 2.19
C ALA A 107 -5.86 -6.26 1.59
N GLU A 108 -6.84 -6.68 0.79
CA GLU A 108 -6.85 -7.99 0.13
C GLU A 108 -5.73 -8.16 -0.92
N TRP A 109 -5.09 -7.07 -1.34
CA TRP A 109 -3.99 -7.09 -2.33
C TRP A 109 -2.61 -7.24 -1.72
N ILE A 110 -2.48 -7.21 -0.38
CA ILE A 110 -1.18 -7.13 0.28
C ILE A 110 -0.28 -8.33 -0.05
N GLU A 111 -0.84 -9.54 -0.12
CA GLU A 111 -0.07 -10.74 -0.46
C GLU A 111 0.48 -10.68 -1.88
N LYS A 112 -0.35 -10.24 -2.83
CA LYS A 112 0.07 -10.09 -4.23
C LYS A 112 1.14 -9.00 -4.33
N PHE A 113 0.98 -7.89 -3.63
CA PHE A 113 1.96 -6.82 -3.60
C PHE A 113 3.34 -7.30 -3.09
N LEU A 114 3.35 -8.09 -2.01
CA LEU A 114 4.56 -8.70 -1.46
C LEU A 114 5.23 -9.72 -2.39
N ALA A 115 4.49 -10.29 -3.35
CA ALA A 115 5.03 -11.21 -4.35
C ALA A 115 5.86 -10.52 -5.46
N ASP A 116 6.15 -9.22 -5.32
CA ASP A 116 6.88 -8.36 -6.25
C ASP A 116 6.13 -8.11 -7.57
N GLN A 117 5.69 -6.87 -7.77
CA GLN A 117 4.94 -6.46 -8.96
C GLN A 117 5.84 -6.30 -10.20
N LEU A 118 7.14 -6.14 -10.01
CA LEU A 118 8.10 -5.92 -11.09
C LEU A 118 8.54 -7.22 -11.74
N GLY A 119 8.43 -8.36 -11.04
CA GLY A 119 8.73 -9.68 -11.60
C GLY A 119 9.37 -10.62 -10.59
N GLN A 120 9.91 -11.73 -11.10
CA GLN A 120 10.66 -12.68 -10.28
C GLN A 120 12.16 -12.41 -10.40
N TRP A 121 12.83 -12.25 -9.25
CA TRP A 121 14.22 -11.84 -9.20
C TRP A 121 15.01 -12.79 -8.30
N ASN A 122 16.07 -13.38 -8.86
CA ASN A 122 17.03 -14.12 -8.05
C ASN A 122 17.88 -13.13 -7.24
N ASP A 123 18.07 -13.42 -5.95
CA ASP A 123 18.92 -12.66 -5.03
C ASP A 123 18.53 -11.18 -4.83
N ALA A 124 17.28 -10.81 -5.14
CA ALA A 124 16.78 -9.45 -4.89
C ALA A 124 16.37 -9.26 -3.43
N VAL A 125 16.50 -8.02 -2.94
CA VAL A 125 15.99 -7.63 -1.62
C VAL A 125 14.47 -7.80 -1.58
N PRO A 126 13.86 -8.50 -0.60
CA PRO A 126 12.41 -8.66 -0.52
C PRO A 126 11.65 -7.31 -0.50
N VAL A 127 10.43 -7.28 -1.05
CA VAL A 127 9.63 -6.04 -1.16
C VAL A 127 9.36 -5.43 0.22
N GLU A 128 9.09 -6.28 1.20
CA GLU A 128 8.86 -5.90 2.60
C GLU A 128 10.03 -5.16 3.26
N ASN A 129 11.24 -5.29 2.69
CA ASN A 129 12.44 -4.60 3.15
C ASN A 129 12.72 -3.30 2.37
N LEU A 130 11.98 -3.01 1.30
CA LEU A 130 12.18 -1.79 0.50
C LEU A 130 11.11 -0.73 0.76
N VAL A 131 9.88 -1.15 1.02
CA VAL A 131 8.75 -0.23 1.17
C VAL A 131 8.86 0.58 2.44
N GLN A 132 8.69 1.90 2.30
CA GLN A 132 8.78 2.86 3.39
C GLN A 132 7.41 3.48 3.74
N ARG A 133 6.55 3.74 2.75
CA ARG A 133 5.27 4.42 2.98
C ARG A 133 4.13 3.63 2.35
N ILE A 134 3.10 3.32 3.14
CA ILE A 134 1.99 2.51 2.68
C ILE A 134 0.67 2.96 3.33
N VAL A 135 -0.39 3.01 2.54
CA VAL A 135 -1.77 3.24 2.94
C VAL A 135 -2.57 1.99 2.58
N ILE A 136 -3.21 1.39 3.57
CA ILE A 136 -3.99 0.16 3.44
C ILE A 136 -5.46 0.48 3.60
N ARG A 137 -6.25 0.16 2.57
CA ARG A 137 -7.69 0.39 2.55
C ARG A 137 -8.45 -0.85 3.00
N VAL A 138 -9.21 -0.70 4.07
CA VAL A 138 -10.20 -1.67 4.53
C VAL A 138 -11.56 -1.20 4.01
N ASP A 139 -11.91 -1.63 2.78
CA ASP A 139 -13.18 -1.30 2.14
C ASP A 139 -14.25 -2.36 2.42
N ARG A 140 -15.28 -1.95 3.16
CA ARG A 140 -16.40 -2.84 3.55
C ARG A 140 -17.30 -3.27 2.40
N ARG A 141 -17.24 -2.60 1.24
CA ARG A 141 -17.94 -3.04 0.02
C ARG A 141 -17.25 -4.23 -0.65
N ARG A 142 -15.95 -4.41 -0.41
CA ARG A 142 -15.10 -5.38 -1.11
C ARG A 142 -14.64 -6.53 -0.20
N MET A 143 -14.67 -6.33 1.12
CA MET A 143 -14.08 -7.26 2.08
C MET A 143 -15.08 -7.87 3.08
N GLU A 144 -15.09 -9.20 3.16
CA GLU A 144 -15.75 -9.91 4.25
C GLU A 144 -15.02 -9.67 5.59
N GLY A 145 -15.78 -9.51 6.67
CA GLY A 145 -15.22 -9.11 7.96
C GLY A 145 -14.28 -10.14 8.60
N SER A 146 -14.29 -11.38 8.12
CA SER A 146 -13.47 -12.49 8.62
C SER A 146 -12.01 -12.42 8.20
N GLU A 147 -11.69 -11.77 7.07
CA GLU A 147 -10.33 -11.76 6.52
C GLU A 147 -9.52 -10.51 6.90
N ILE A 148 -10.18 -9.47 7.44
CA ILE A 148 -9.57 -8.17 7.73
C ILE A 148 -8.30 -8.31 8.58
N ALA A 149 -8.41 -9.01 9.73
CA ALA A 149 -7.28 -9.22 10.63
C ALA A 149 -6.13 -9.96 9.95
N ARG A 150 -6.45 -10.99 9.14
CA ARG A 150 -5.45 -11.77 8.39
C ARG A 150 -4.67 -10.89 7.41
N TYR A 151 -5.37 -10.07 6.61
CA TYR A 151 -4.72 -9.15 5.68
C TYR A 151 -3.84 -8.12 6.38
N LEU A 152 -4.34 -7.52 7.47
CA LEU A 152 -3.56 -6.55 8.24
C LEU A 152 -2.31 -7.17 8.87
N ARG A 153 -2.36 -8.42 9.33
CA ARG A 153 -1.17 -9.11 9.85
C ARG A 153 -0.08 -9.34 8.80
N HIS A 154 -0.39 -9.35 7.50
CA HIS A 154 0.68 -9.38 6.49
C HIS A 154 1.54 -8.12 6.51
N LEU A 155 1.04 -7.00 7.02
CA LEU A 155 1.81 -5.78 7.21
C LEU A 155 2.92 -5.96 8.26
N LEU A 156 2.81 -6.96 9.14
CA LEU A 156 3.90 -7.33 10.06
C LEU A 156 5.13 -7.89 9.34
N LYS A 157 5.11 -8.12 8.03
CA LYS A 157 6.31 -8.50 7.27
C LYS A 157 7.23 -7.30 7.01
N PHE A 158 6.71 -6.08 6.91
CA PHE A 158 7.54 -4.92 6.56
C PHE A 158 8.53 -4.54 7.67
N THR A 159 9.77 -4.20 7.30
CA THR A 159 10.82 -3.86 8.26
C THR A 159 11.17 -2.38 8.27
N ASN A 160 11.01 -1.69 7.14
CA ASN A 160 11.53 -0.35 6.90
C ASN A 160 10.44 0.74 6.75
N ILE A 161 9.26 0.48 7.29
CA ILE A 161 8.15 1.43 7.28
C ILE A 161 8.54 2.73 8.00
N GLU A 162 8.35 3.85 7.33
CA GLU A 162 8.40 5.21 7.87
C GLU A 162 6.98 5.71 8.18
N SER A 163 5.99 5.32 7.37
CA SER A 163 4.57 5.65 7.56
C SER A 163 3.68 4.49 7.13
N LEU A 164 2.77 4.10 8.00
CA LEU A 164 1.69 3.14 7.74
C LEU A 164 0.34 3.79 8.05
N GLU A 165 -0.49 3.96 7.04
CA GLU A 165 -1.86 4.43 7.20
C GLU A 165 -2.84 3.27 7.00
N VAL A 166 -3.84 3.16 7.87
CA VAL A 166 -4.96 2.25 7.71
C VAL A 166 -6.25 3.05 7.56
N GLU A 167 -6.84 3.01 6.37
CA GLU A 167 -8.07 3.71 6.05
C GLU A 167 -9.26 2.75 6.14
N ILE A 168 -10.26 3.07 6.96
CA ILE A 168 -11.54 2.36 7.02
C ILE A 168 -12.53 3.06 6.09
N TRP A 169 -12.83 2.43 4.96
CA TRP A 169 -13.80 2.91 3.98
C TRP A 169 -15.16 2.26 4.24
N ALA A 170 -16.10 3.05 4.76
CA ALA A 170 -17.44 2.57 5.09
C ALA A 170 -18.46 3.71 5.00
N LYS A 171 -19.75 3.37 4.95
CA LYS A 171 -20.84 4.36 5.03
C LYS A 171 -20.98 4.87 6.46
N GLY A 172 -22.03 5.65 6.72
CA GLY A 172 -22.36 6.10 8.07
C GLY A 172 -21.62 7.37 8.52
N ALA A 173 -21.49 7.53 9.83
CA ALA A 173 -21.00 8.76 10.43
C ALA A 173 -19.48 8.86 10.31
N LEU A 174 -18.98 10.06 10.01
CA LEU A 174 -17.54 10.30 9.83
C LEU A 174 -16.74 10.12 11.12
N ASN A 175 -17.35 10.35 12.27
CA ASN A 175 -16.75 10.06 13.58
C ASN A 175 -16.74 8.55 13.91
N GLY A 176 -17.21 7.69 13.00
CA GLY A 176 -17.20 6.22 13.15
C GLY A 176 -18.16 5.68 14.21
N SER A 177 -19.16 6.46 14.65
CA SER A 177 -20.14 5.99 15.64
C SER A 177 -21.16 4.99 15.08
N ASP A 178 -21.14 4.73 13.77
CA ASP A 178 -22.04 3.79 13.13
C ASP A 178 -21.60 2.33 13.34
N TYR A 179 -22.57 1.42 13.25
CA TYR A 179 -22.36 0.00 13.48
C TYR A 179 -21.35 -0.63 12.51
N GLU A 180 -21.34 -0.21 11.24
CA GLU A 180 -20.46 -0.80 10.23
C GLU A 180 -19.00 -0.48 10.55
N THR A 181 -18.69 0.78 10.88
CA THR A 181 -17.36 1.21 11.30
C THR A 181 -16.95 0.51 12.60
N GLN A 182 -17.80 0.50 13.64
CA GLN A 182 -17.45 -0.14 14.92
C GLN A 182 -17.25 -1.65 14.81
N ASN A 183 -18.06 -2.35 14.01
CA ASN A 183 -17.89 -3.78 13.77
C ASN A 183 -16.59 -4.06 12.99
N THR A 184 -16.19 -3.16 12.07
CA THR A 184 -14.90 -3.24 11.36
C THR A 184 -13.74 -3.08 12.34
N VAL A 185 -13.79 -2.05 13.18
CA VAL A 185 -12.82 -1.80 14.26
C VAL A 185 -12.70 -3.02 15.18
N ARG A 186 -13.82 -3.60 15.61
CA ARG A 186 -13.83 -4.83 16.42
C ARG A 186 -13.08 -5.97 15.74
N ARG A 187 -13.31 -6.20 14.44
CA ARG A 187 -12.69 -7.29 13.68
C ARG A 187 -11.19 -7.10 13.45
N MET A 188 -10.69 -5.87 13.46
CA MET A 188 -9.27 -5.58 13.27
C MET A 188 -8.51 -5.25 14.55
N ALA A 189 -9.20 -5.15 15.70
CA ALA A 189 -8.64 -4.66 16.96
C ALA A 189 -7.32 -5.32 17.36
N GLY A 190 -7.25 -6.66 17.29
CA GLY A 190 -6.04 -7.43 17.60
C GLY A 190 -4.90 -7.17 16.60
N ALA A 191 -5.18 -7.27 15.30
CA ALA A 191 -4.18 -7.03 14.26
C ALA A 191 -3.62 -5.59 14.31
N ILE A 192 -4.47 -4.59 14.55
CA ILE A 192 -4.00 -3.20 14.72
C ILE A 192 -3.15 -3.05 15.98
N GLN A 193 -3.48 -3.73 17.08
CA GLN A 193 -2.63 -3.72 18.27
C GLN A 193 -1.24 -4.30 17.95
N GLU A 194 -1.16 -5.44 17.26
CA GLU A 194 0.12 -6.03 16.83
C GLU A 194 0.93 -5.07 15.95
N LEU A 195 0.24 -4.32 15.07
CA LEU A 195 0.87 -3.30 14.21
C LEU A 195 1.35 -2.09 15.01
N ILE A 196 0.58 -1.62 16.00
CA ILE A 196 1.01 -0.54 16.90
C ILE A 196 2.23 -0.99 17.71
N ASP A 197 2.22 -2.22 18.23
CA ASP A 197 3.34 -2.78 19.00
C ASP A 197 4.62 -2.84 18.16
N LYS A 198 4.50 -3.12 16.85
CA LYS A 198 5.63 -3.17 15.92
C LYS A 198 6.08 -1.80 15.41
N PHE A 199 5.15 -0.96 14.99
CA PHE A 199 5.43 0.26 14.24
C PHE A 199 5.41 1.53 15.10
N GLY A 200 4.80 1.49 16.28
CA GLY A 200 4.79 2.58 17.24
C GLY A 200 3.96 3.77 16.76
N ASP A 201 4.59 4.95 16.73
CA ASP A 201 4.00 6.21 16.28
C ASP A 201 3.90 6.36 14.75
N ARG A 202 4.48 5.43 13.99
CA ARG A 202 4.45 5.43 12.52
C ARG A 202 3.14 4.93 11.93
N ILE A 203 2.23 4.40 12.74
CA ILE A 203 0.91 3.96 12.29
C ILE A 203 -0.15 5.02 12.58
N SER A 204 -1.04 5.26 11.62
CA SER A 204 -2.24 6.07 11.80
C SER A 204 -3.47 5.35 11.24
N ILE A 205 -4.62 5.55 11.89
CA ILE A 205 -5.88 4.91 11.53
C ILE A 205 -6.92 5.99 11.25
N TRP A 206 -7.52 5.93 10.07
CA TRP A 206 -8.42 6.95 9.56
C TRP A 206 -9.77 6.36 9.16
N LYS A 207 -10.82 7.12 9.41
CA LYS A 207 -12.17 6.84 8.92
C LYS A 207 -12.42 7.69 7.68
N ILE A 208 -12.68 6.99 6.57
CA ILE A 208 -13.13 7.57 5.31
C ILE A 208 -14.62 7.29 5.15
N ARG A 209 -15.41 8.33 4.89
CA ARG A 209 -16.85 8.20 4.66
C ARG A 209 -17.12 8.04 3.16
N LEU A 210 -17.84 6.98 2.82
CA LEU A 210 -18.36 6.73 1.49
C LEU A 210 -19.68 7.50 1.25
N GLU A 211 -19.91 7.95 0.01
CA GLU A 211 -21.19 8.55 -0.38
C GLU A 211 -22.37 7.58 -0.20
N GLU A 212 -23.52 8.12 0.20
CA GLU A 212 -24.80 7.40 0.27
C GLU A 212 -25.46 7.36 -1.12
N GLY A 213 -24.83 6.66 -2.08
CA GLY A 213 -25.37 6.48 -3.43
C GLY A 213 -24.82 5.22 -4.12
N GLU A 214 -25.65 4.53 -4.90
CA GLU A 214 -25.18 3.49 -5.83
C GLU A 214 -24.64 4.17 -7.09
N ASN A 215 -23.45 4.74 -7.03
CA ASN A 215 -22.80 5.19 -8.25
C ASN A 215 -22.29 3.95 -8.98
N HIS A 216 -23.01 3.52 -10.03
CA HIS A 216 -22.62 2.46 -10.98
C HIS A 216 -21.34 2.78 -11.79
N CYS A 217 -20.59 3.80 -11.38
CA CYS A 217 -19.44 4.33 -12.10
C CYS A 217 -18.13 4.12 -11.33
N GLY A 218 -18.04 3.15 -10.41
CA GLY A 218 -16.78 2.64 -9.84
C GLY A 218 -15.83 3.67 -9.23
N ARG A 219 -16.26 4.91 -9.02
CA ARG A 219 -15.44 5.95 -8.40
C ARG A 219 -15.71 5.89 -6.91
N ASP A 220 -14.65 5.66 -6.16
CA ASP A 220 -14.66 5.70 -4.71
C ASP A 220 -14.67 7.16 -4.25
N ASP A 221 -15.84 7.78 -4.41
CA ASP A 221 -16.07 9.17 -4.05
C ASP A 221 -16.21 9.25 -2.51
N SER A 222 -15.10 9.55 -1.84
CA SER A 222 -15.08 9.90 -0.41
C SER A 222 -15.81 11.22 -0.17
N VAL A 223 -16.58 11.33 0.91
CA VAL A 223 -17.33 12.54 1.26
C VAL A 223 -16.91 13.08 2.62
N GLY A 224 -16.52 14.37 2.64
CA GLY A 224 -16.05 15.04 3.85
C GLY A 224 -14.55 14.82 4.10
N GLU A 225 -14.03 15.50 5.12
CA GLU A 225 -12.62 15.36 5.51
C GLU A 225 -12.40 14.03 6.24
N PRO A 226 -11.33 13.28 5.94
CA PRO A 226 -10.95 12.09 6.70
C PRO A 226 -10.89 12.35 8.21
N CYS A 227 -11.37 11.40 9.01
CA CYS A 227 -11.33 11.52 10.48
C CYS A 227 -10.26 10.60 11.06
N ASN A 228 -9.24 11.17 11.70
CA ASN A 228 -8.23 10.40 12.40
C ASN A 228 -8.84 9.82 13.69
N ILE A 229 -8.84 8.49 13.80
CA ILE A 229 -9.37 7.74 14.94
C ILE A 229 -8.27 6.94 15.66
N THR A 230 -6.99 7.20 15.37
CA THR A 230 -5.83 6.50 15.96
C THR A 230 -5.91 6.49 17.49
N ALA A 231 -6.37 7.58 18.09
CA ALA A 231 -6.50 7.72 19.54
C ALA A 231 -7.44 6.70 20.21
N TRP A 232 -8.26 5.97 19.44
CA TRP A 232 -9.12 4.91 19.95
C TRP A 232 -8.33 3.70 20.46
N TRP A 233 -7.08 3.48 20.01
CA TRP A 233 -6.22 2.41 20.51
C TRP A 233 -5.39 2.81 21.73
N ASN A 234 -5.44 4.08 22.15
CA ASN A 234 -4.76 4.51 23.37
C ASN A 234 -5.43 3.92 24.61
N GLU A 235 -4.64 3.66 25.64
CA GLU A 235 -5.18 3.30 26.95
C GLU A 235 -6.00 4.48 27.49
N PRO A 236 -7.25 4.24 27.94
CA PRO A 236 -8.09 5.30 28.47
C PRO A 236 -7.54 5.77 29.84
N PRO A 237 -7.66 7.06 30.18
CA PRO A 237 -7.30 7.54 31.51
C PRO A 237 -8.21 6.93 32.59
N ASP A 238 -7.69 6.77 33.80
CA ASP A 238 -8.41 6.14 34.93
C ASP A 238 -9.77 6.80 35.23
N GLU A 239 -9.88 8.12 35.00
CA GLU A 239 -11.10 8.90 35.22
C GLU A 239 -12.22 8.57 34.21
N SER A 240 -11.87 8.07 33.02
CA SER A 240 -12.84 7.71 31.98
C SER A 240 -13.72 6.53 32.37
N TRP A 241 -13.24 5.66 33.27
CA TRP A 241 -14.01 4.52 33.77
C TRP A 241 -15.24 4.94 34.57
N ALA A 242 -15.10 5.97 35.42
CA ALA A 242 -16.21 6.52 36.19
C ALA A 242 -17.27 7.19 35.28
N GLY A 243 -16.84 7.84 34.20
CA GLY A 243 -17.73 8.43 33.19
C GLY A 243 -18.54 7.37 32.44
N LEU A 244 -17.98 6.18 32.19
CA LEU A 244 -18.66 5.10 31.48
C LEU A 244 -19.81 4.54 32.32
N GLU A 245 -19.59 4.34 33.61
CA GLU A 245 -20.62 3.88 34.56
C GLU A 245 -21.77 4.89 34.69
N GLN A 246 -21.48 6.18 34.54
CA GLN A 246 -22.45 7.28 34.65
C GLN A 246 -23.09 7.65 33.30
N GLY A 247 -22.64 7.05 32.19
CA GLY A 247 -23.15 7.33 30.85
C GLY A 247 -22.77 8.71 30.30
N THR A 248 -21.70 9.32 30.81
CA THR A 248 -21.24 10.67 30.43
C THR A 248 -19.96 10.67 29.58
N SER A 249 -19.42 9.50 29.25
CA SER A 249 -18.21 9.38 28.44
C SER A 249 -18.38 9.83 26.99
N SER A 250 -17.29 10.33 26.43
CA SER A 250 -17.16 10.61 25.00
C SER A 250 -17.14 9.33 24.17
N LEU A 251 -17.40 9.46 22.87
CA LEU A 251 -17.28 8.35 21.92
C LEU A 251 -15.87 7.74 21.93
N GLN A 252 -14.82 8.57 22.01
CA GLN A 252 -13.45 8.09 22.04
C GLN A 252 -13.20 7.20 23.26
N GLU A 253 -13.60 7.62 24.46
CA GLU A 253 -13.42 6.83 25.69
C GLU A 253 -14.20 5.50 25.63
N LEU A 254 -15.42 5.53 25.07
CA LEU A 254 -16.19 4.31 24.83
C LEU A 254 -15.45 3.35 23.89
N MET A 255 -14.89 3.87 22.78
CA MET A 255 -14.16 3.05 21.82
C MET A 255 -12.87 2.49 22.42
N GLN A 256 -12.14 3.27 23.24
CA GLN A 256 -10.94 2.82 23.95
C GLN A 256 -11.25 1.62 24.87
N TYR A 257 -12.35 1.69 25.64
CA TYR A 257 -12.80 0.56 26.45
C TYR A 257 -13.13 -0.67 25.62
N GLN A 258 -13.95 -0.48 24.59
CA GLN A 258 -14.41 -1.57 23.74
C GLN A 258 -13.24 -2.27 23.06
N ILE A 259 -12.32 -1.52 22.46
CA ILE A 259 -11.10 -2.03 21.82
C ILE A 259 -10.23 -2.77 22.83
N GLY A 260 -10.06 -2.25 24.04
CA GLY A 260 -9.36 -2.95 25.12
C GLY A 260 -9.93 -4.34 25.41
N SER A 261 -11.26 -4.50 25.30
CA SER A 261 -11.93 -5.79 25.46
C SER A 261 -11.88 -6.69 24.21
N TRP A 262 -11.68 -6.11 23.02
CA TRP A 262 -11.67 -6.84 21.74
C TRP A 262 -10.28 -7.33 21.36
N LYS A 263 -9.23 -6.55 21.63
CA LYS A 263 -7.85 -6.89 21.24
C LYS A 263 -7.30 -8.17 21.89
N ASN A 264 -7.88 -8.58 23.01
CA ASN A 264 -7.51 -9.80 23.75
C ASN A 264 -8.41 -11.00 23.42
N ARG A 265 -9.38 -10.85 22.52
CA ARG A 265 -10.22 -11.97 22.10
C ARG A 265 -9.49 -12.77 21.02
N PRO A 266 -9.45 -14.10 21.11
CA PRO A 266 -9.07 -14.91 19.96
C PRO A 266 -10.00 -14.56 18.80
N ASP A 267 -9.44 -14.48 17.59
CA ASP A 267 -10.23 -14.20 16.41
C ASP A 267 -11.36 -15.23 16.36
N GLU A 268 -12.62 -14.78 16.36
CA GLU A 268 -13.79 -15.67 16.34
C GLU A 268 -13.83 -16.57 15.07
N ASN A 269 -12.88 -16.37 14.15
CA ASN A 269 -12.65 -17.15 12.93
C ASN A 269 -11.27 -17.84 12.89
N GLU A 270 -10.57 -18.01 14.02
CA GLU A 270 -9.64 -19.13 14.18
C GLU A 270 -10.48 -20.43 14.21
N GLU A 271 -11.12 -20.75 13.08
CA GLU A 271 -11.33 -22.15 12.77
C GLU A 271 -9.93 -22.76 12.70
N VAL A 272 -9.73 -23.71 13.60
CA VAL A 272 -8.59 -24.60 13.72
C VAL A 272 -8.23 -25.11 12.32
N TRP A 273 -7.14 -24.60 11.75
CA TRP A 273 -6.48 -25.20 10.61
C TRP A 273 -5.20 -25.86 11.12
N ASP A 274 -5.35 -27.12 11.55
CA ASP A 274 -4.27 -28.11 11.57
C ASP A 274 -3.85 -28.48 10.14
#